data_AF-A0A081K8M6-F1
#
_entry.id   AF-A0A081K8M6-F1
#
_cell.length_a   1.000
_cell.length_b   1.000
_cell.length_c   1.000
_cell.angle_alpha   90.00
_cell.angle_beta   90.00
_cell.angle_gamma   90.00
#
_symmetry.space_group_name_H-M   'P 1'
#
loop_
_entity.id
_entity.type
_entity.pdbx_description
1 polymer ?
#
loop_
_entity_poly.entity_id
_entity_poly.type
_entity_poly.pdbx_seq_one_letter_code
_entity_poly.pdbx_strand_id
1 'polypeptide(L)'
;MGFRAFSLFLTLLLAGCMSGYDQPYKNQWSKAKNLANAAGMEEKLYDQELPDTAYDKKGKLLDYKLGGIFHPAYGSSSGIAGVNINPYGPFEHFYWGWTIPGVSHHSEHRVFAWMPLHMAPDSASAKHMMETMLSRASLAILHEMNYNYQAVKKPFIHEGRTFKQWYLGKADGTCSLQKMNCVLSLYVTEPKGPYRAPRFAFHNIAGEASWFFPARDKSAFPRLILAEGDGTKSISASIFYQRLSARLPGWAYFYIAPNEAGTGENNRTIPYPYVLEKGKPLLFIRPVSK
;
A
#
# COMPACT_ATOMS: atom_id res chain seq x y z
N MET A 1 -24.17 -21.40 67.06
CA MET A 1 -23.36 -20.29 66.53
C MET A 1 -22.56 -20.82 65.36
N GLY A 2 -22.97 -20.53 64.12
CA GLY A 2 -22.30 -20.98 62.91
C GLY A 2 -21.91 -19.77 62.06
N PHE A 3 -20.60 -19.54 61.92
CA PHE A 3 -20.06 -18.54 60.98
C PHE A 3 -19.97 -19.18 59.59
N ARG A 4 -20.73 -18.64 58.62
CA ARG A 4 -20.50 -18.90 57.19
C ARG A 4 -19.77 -17.69 56.61
N ALA A 5 -18.50 -17.90 56.27
CA ALA A 5 -17.72 -16.94 55.49
C ALA A 5 -18.15 -17.04 54.02
N PHE A 6 -18.74 -15.96 53.49
CA PHE A 6 -18.94 -15.79 52.04
C PHE A 6 -17.71 -15.07 51.49
N SER A 7 -16.86 -15.78 50.74
CA SER A 7 -15.80 -15.18 49.93
C SER A 7 -16.42 -14.56 48.69
N LEU A 8 -16.40 -13.23 48.59
CA LEU A 8 -16.68 -12.49 47.37
C LEU A 8 -15.38 -12.33 46.58
N PHE A 9 -15.18 -13.18 45.57
CA PHE A 9 -14.16 -12.97 44.54
C PHE A 9 -14.61 -11.82 43.63
N LEU A 10 -14.08 -10.63 43.86
CA LEU A 10 -14.24 -9.48 42.98
C LEU A 10 -13.24 -9.63 41.81
N THR A 11 -13.70 -10.17 40.69
CA THR A 11 -12.93 -10.18 39.43
C THR A 11 -12.82 -8.74 38.92
N LEU A 12 -11.66 -8.10 39.15
CA LEU A 12 -11.27 -6.88 38.47
C LEU A 12 -11.10 -7.18 36.97
N LEU A 13 -12.07 -6.74 36.16
CA LEU A 13 -11.88 -6.58 34.72
C LEU A 13 -10.84 -5.47 34.50
N LEU A 14 -9.60 -5.86 34.22
CA LEU A 14 -8.58 -4.97 33.67
C LEU A 14 -9.04 -4.53 32.27
N ALA A 15 -9.84 -3.48 32.21
CA ALA A 15 -10.04 -2.71 30.99
C ALA A 15 -8.70 -2.01 30.68
N GLY A 16 -7.81 -2.71 29.98
CA GLY A 16 -6.61 -2.12 29.42
C GLY A 16 -7.05 -1.00 28.47
N CYS A 17 -6.83 0.26 28.89
CA CYS A 17 -6.97 1.40 28.01
C CYS A 17 -6.09 1.16 26.77
N MET A 18 -6.73 0.82 25.65
CA MET A 18 -6.08 0.78 24.34
C MET A 18 -5.65 2.20 24.01
N SER A 19 -4.41 2.54 24.37
CA SER A 19 -3.77 3.83 24.10
C SER A 19 -3.38 3.89 22.62
N GLY A 20 -4.38 3.98 21.74
CA GLY A 20 -4.20 4.25 20.33
C GLY A 20 -4.55 5.72 20.05
N TYR A 21 -3.58 6.47 19.51
CA TYR A 21 -3.79 7.81 18.96
C TYR A 21 -4.89 7.75 17.88
N ASP A 22 -6.10 8.23 18.18
CA ASP A 22 -7.14 8.47 17.16
C ASP A 22 -6.72 9.73 16.39
N GLN A 23 -6.00 9.53 15.28
CA GLN A 23 -5.59 10.64 14.42
C GLN A 23 -6.84 11.22 13.76
N PRO A 24 -7.19 12.50 14.00
CA PRO A 24 -8.36 13.11 13.38
C PRO A 24 -8.14 13.28 11.87
N TYR A 25 -9.21 13.14 11.09
CA TYR A 25 -9.15 13.46 9.66
C TYR A 25 -8.91 14.96 9.47
N LYS A 26 -7.90 15.31 8.68
CA LYS A 26 -7.61 16.70 8.30
C LYS A 26 -8.29 16.99 6.98
N ASN A 27 -9.34 17.82 7.03
CA ASN A 27 -10.17 18.16 5.87
C ASN A 27 -9.41 18.85 4.74
N GLN A 28 -8.31 19.53 5.06
CA GLN A 28 -7.41 20.18 4.10
C GLN A 28 -6.44 19.21 3.42
N TRP A 29 -6.47 17.93 3.78
CA TRP A 29 -5.63 16.88 3.22
C TRP A 29 -6.47 15.90 2.40
N SER A 30 -5.87 15.34 1.36
CA SER A 30 -6.43 14.23 0.62
C SER A 30 -6.61 13.02 1.53
N LYS A 31 -7.50 12.10 1.15
CA LYS A 31 -7.62 10.80 1.85
C LYS A 31 -6.29 10.04 1.82
N ALA A 32 -5.55 10.10 0.71
CA ALA A 32 -4.24 9.46 0.57
C ALA A 32 -3.24 9.98 1.61
N LYS A 33 -3.16 11.31 1.76
CA LYS A 33 -2.28 11.95 2.75
C LYS A 33 -2.71 11.66 4.18
N ASN A 34 -4.01 11.71 4.50
CA ASN A 34 -4.51 11.32 5.81
C ASN A 34 -4.12 9.88 6.19
N LEU A 35 -4.30 8.92 5.27
CA LEU A 35 -3.95 7.52 5.50
C LEU A 35 -2.44 7.31 5.67
N ALA A 36 -1.64 7.87 4.76
CA ALA A 36 -0.19 7.70 4.81
C ALA A 36 0.41 8.38 6.07
N ASN A 37 -0.07 9.57 6.44
CA ASN A 37 0.33 10.22 7.69
C ASN A 37 -0.07 9.39 8.92
N ALA A 38 -1.30 8.84 8.95
CA ALA A 38 -1.73 7.94 10.03
C ALA A 38 -0.90 6.65 10.10
N ALA A 39 -0.28 6.23 8.98
CA ALA A 39 0.66 5.12 8.93
C ALA A 39 2.08 5.50 9.44
N GLY A 40 2.30 6.75 9.84
CA GLY A 40 3.58 7.27 10.34
C GLY A 40 4.49 7.85 9.26
N MET A 41 4.00 8.06 8.04
CA MET A 41 4.71 8.75 6.96
C MET A 41 4.45 10.26 7.10
N GLU A 42 5.14 10.91 8.04
CA GLU A 42 4.86 12.31 8.42
C GLU A 42 5.67 13.31 7.58
N GLU A 43 6.83 12.89 7.08
CA GLU A 43 7.68 13.68 6.21
C GLU A 43 7.41 13.35 4.74
N LYS A 44 7.83 14.22 3.82
CA LYS A 44 7.87 13.90 2.38
C LYS A 44 6.51 13.46 1.79
N LEU A 45 5.40 14.04 2.27
CA LEU A 45 4.07 13.85 1.73
C LEU A 45 3.35 15.17 1.51
N TYR A 46 3.09 15.48 0.25
CA TYR A 46 2.48 16.74 -0.17
C TYR A 46 1.24 16.44 -1.01
N ASP A 47 0.18 17.19 -0.74
CA ASP A 47 -0.97 17.19 -1.64
C ASP A 47 -0.77 18.28 -2.68
N GLN A 48 -0.99 17.93 -3.93
CA GLN A 48 -0.99 18.86 -5.04
C GLN A 48 -2.31 19.63 -5.06
N GLU A 49 -2.21 20.94 -5.25
CA GLU A 49 -3.35 21.78 -5.56
C GLU A 49 -3.54 21.82 -7.08
N LEU A 50 -4.77 21.54 -7.51
CA LEU A 50 -5.18 21.68 -8.91
C LEU A 50 -5.92 23.02 -9.06
N PRO A 51 -5.87 23.65 -10.25
CA PRO A 51 -6.59 24.88 -10.49
C PRO A 51 -8.10 24.65 -10.34
N ASP A 52 -8.83 25.71 -9.99
CA ASP A 52 -10.29 25.66 -9.79
C ASP A 52 -11.04 25.08 -10.99
N THR A 53 -10.50 25.24 -12.19
CA THR A 53 -11.05 24.72 -13.45
C THR A 53 -11.00 23.19 -13.56
N ALA A 54 -10.27 22.51 -12.67
CA ALA A 54 -10.22 21.05 -12.58
C ALA A 54 -11.41 20.45 -11.81
N TYR A 55 -12.24 21.30 -11.17
CA TYR A 55 -13.37 20.87 -10.36
C TYR A 55 -14.70 21.33 -10.97
N ASP A 56 -15.74 20.53 -10.77
CA ASP A 56 -17.10 20.93 -11.08
C ASP A 56 -17.63 21.95 -10.06
N LYS A 57 -18.84 22.47 -10.32
CA LYS A 57 -19.48 23.44 -9.42
C LYS A 57 -19.68 22.90 -7.99
N LYS A 58 -19.75 21.57 -7.82
CA LYS A 58 -19.90 20.85 -6.54
C LYS A 58 -18.56 20.49 -5.89
N GLY A 59 -17.42 20.91 -6.47
CA GLY A 59 -16.09 20.61 -5.94
C GLY A 59 -15.59 19.20 -6.25
N LYS A 60 -16.26 18.44 -7.14
CA LYS A 60 -15.80 17.13 -7.60
C LYS A 60 -14.78 17.31 -8.72
N LEU A 61 -13.69 16.56 -8.68
CA LEU A 61 -12.70 16.51 -9.77
C LEU A 61 -13.37 16.08 -11.09
N LEU A 62 -13.04 16.80 -12.16
CA LEU A 62 -13.51 16.52 -13.52
C LEU A 62 -12.54 15.56 -14.23
N ASP A 63 -12.99 14.33 -14.49
CA ASP A 63 -12.17 13.24 -15.03
C ASP A 63 -11.48 13.60 -16.37
N TYR A 64 -12.13 14.38 -17.23
CA TYR A 64 -11.57 14.83 -18.52
C TYR A 64 -10.52 15.95 -18.38
N LYS A 65 -10.55 16.72 -17.29
CA LYS A 65 -9.57 17.79 -17.00
C LYS A 65 -8.28 17.27 -16.39
N LEU A 66 -8.33 16.06 -15.82
CA LEU A 66 -7.15 15.26 -15.51
C LEU A 66 -6.48 14.70 -16.80
N GLY A 67 -6.81 15.19 -17.99
CA GLY A 67 -6.23 14.70 -19.25
C GLY A 67 -6.47 13.22 -19.50
N GLY A 68 -7.52 12.65 -18.90
CA GLY A 68 -7.75 11.22 -18.89
C GLY A 68 -6.68 10.47 -18.10
N ILE A 69 -6.45 10.81 -16.81
CA ILE A 69 -5.82 9.87 -15.86
C ILE A 69 -6.72 8.62 -15.77
N PHE A 70 -6.58 7.77 -16.76
CA PHE A 70 -6.93 6.38 -16.67
C PHE A 70 -5.69 5.74 -16.08
N HIS A 71 -5.66 5.66 -14.74
CA HIS A 71 -4.83 4.65 -14.11
C HIS A 71 -5.21 3.33 -14.81
N PRO A 72 -4.28 2.42 -15.12
CA PRO A 72 -4.62 1.10 -15.67
C PRO A 72 -5.67 0.33 -14.83
N ALA A 73 -5.96 0.84 -13.63
CA ALA A 73 -7.01 0.45 -12.71
C ALA A 73 -8.43 0.87 -13.07
N TYR A 74 -8.61 2.04 -13.68
CA TYR A 74 -9.92 2.65 -13.97
C TYR A 74 -10.55 2.10 -15.26
N GLY A 75 -9.82 1.26 -16.01
CA GLY A 75 -10.27 0.62 -17.25
C GLY A 75 -11.06 -0.68 -17.10
N SER A 76 -11.29 -1.18 -15.88
CA SER A 76 -12.25 -2.29 -15.72
C SER A 76 -12.90 -2.26 -14.35
N SER A 77 -14.23 -2.22 -14.33
CA SER A 77 -14.95 -3.07 -13.41
C SER A 77 -14.51 -4.52 -13.69
N SER A 78 -13.55 -5.01 -12.92
CA SER A 78 -13.28 -6.44 -12.65
C SER A 78 -12.92 -7.37 -13.82
N GLY A 79 -12.03 -6.99 -14.76
CA GLY A 79 -11.69 -7.93 -15.84
C GLY A 79 -10.40 -7.58 -16.57
N ILE A 80 -9.41 -8.46 -16.44
CA ILE A 80 -8.12 -8.38 -17.11
C ILE A 80 -8.30 -8.29 -18.64
N ALA A 81 -8.03 -7.14 -19.23
CA ALA A 81 -7.68 -6.99 -20.64
C ALA A 81 -6.94 -5.66 -20.85
N GLY A 82 -5.84 -5.72 -21.60
CA GLY A 82 -4.91 -4.62 -21.82
C GLY A 82 -5.56 -3.42 -22.48
N VAL A 83 -5.32 -2.25 -21.91
CA VAL A 83 -5.59 -0.96 -22.53
C VAL A 83 -4.34 -0.11 -22.33
N ASN A 84 -3.77 0.31 -23.45
CA ASN A 84 -2.58 1.15 -23.55
C ASN A 84 -2.80 2.44 -22.75
N ILE A 85 -1.92 2.68 -21.78
CA ILE A 85 -1.95 3.90 -20.98
C ILE A 85 -1.24 4.96 -21.82
N ASN A 86 -1.91 6.07 -22.11
CA ASN A 86 -1.22 7.28 -22.50
C ASN A 86 -1.14 8.23 -21.28
N PRO A 87 -0.17 8.05 -20.36
CA PRO A 87 0.02 8.99 -19.26
C PRO A 87 0.53 10.36 -19.75
N TYR A 88 0.77 10.51 -21.06
CA TYR A 88 1.32 11.69 -21.75
C TYR A 88 0.24 12.49 -22.50
N GLY A 89 -1.00 12.49 -22.01
CA GLY A 89 -2.08 13.35 -22.52
C GLY A 89 -2.05 14.77 -21.93
N PRO A 90 -3.16 15.52 -21.94
CA PRO A 90 -3.26 16.88 -21.37
C PRO A 90 -2.86 17.01 -19.90
N PHE A 91 -2.68 15.89 -19.20
CA PHE A 91 -2.13 15.82 -17.85
C PHE A 91 -0.62 16.14 -17.80
N GLU A 92 0.13 16.05 -18.93
CA GLU A 92 1.53 16.52 -19.07
C GLU A 92 1.72 17.93 -18.51
N HIS A 93 0.77 18.82 -18.78
CA HIS A 93 0.81 20.21 -18.31
C HIS A 93 0.50 20.35 -16.80
N PHE A 94 -0.03 19.32 -16.14
CA PHE A 94 -0.32 19.28 -14.70
C PHE A 94 0.76 18.57 -13.87
N TYR A 95 1.65 17.77 -14.48
CA TYR A 95 2.73 17.11 -13.74
C TYR A 95 3.82 18.06 -13.22
N TRP A 96 3.92 19.29 -13.76
CA TRP A 96 4.90 20.27 -13.29
C TRP A 96 4.80 20.55 -11.79
N GLY A 97 3.62 20.34 -11.18
CA GLY A 97 3.40 20.43 -9.73
C GLY A 97 4.01 19.29 -8.90
N TRP A 98 4.16 18.10 -9.49
CA TRP A 98 4.73 16.91 -8.83
C TRP A 98 6.24 16.79 -9.04
N THR A 99 6.78 17.59 -9.95
CA THR A 99 8.21 17.78 -10.20
C THR A 99 8.73 19.12 -9.66
N ILE A 100 7.98 19.81 -8.78
CA ILE A 100 8.44 21.06 -8.16
C ILE A 100 9.77 20.77 -7.44
N PRO A 101 10.89 21.41 -7.84
CA PRO A 101 12.17 21.26 -7.16
C PRO A 101 12.00 21.62 -5.68
N GLY A 102 12.30 20.67 -4.78
CA GLY A 102 12.20 20.83 -3.32
C GLY A 102 11.04 20.08 -2.65
N VAL A 103 10.08 19.55 -3.41
CA VAL A 103 8.96 18.75 -2.89
C VAL A 103 9.26 17.26 -3.11
N SER A 104 9.98 16.62 -2.19
CA SER A 104 10.29 15.19 -2.31
C SER A 104 9.18 14.33 -1.72
N HIS A 105 8.70 13.36 -2.48
CA HIS A 105 7.93 12.23 -1.97
C HIS A 105 8.85 11.10 -1.51
N HIS A 106 8.32 10.07 -0.82
CA HIS A 106 9.14 8.89 -0.54
C HIS A 106 9.49 8.17 -1.84
N SER A 107 10.75 7.77 -1.97
CA SER A 107 11.31 7.10 -3.15
C SER A 107 11.05 5.60 -3.18
N GLU A 108 10.44 5.04 -2.14
CA GLU A 108 10.24 3.59 -2.00
C GLU A 108 8.77 3.27 -1.77
N HIS A 109 8.32 2.17 -2.37
CA HIS A 109 7.01 1.58 -2.06
C HIS A 109 6.92 1.20 -0.59
N ARG A 110 5.75 1.41 0.03
CA ARG A 110 5.52 1.06 1.43
C ARG A 110 4.22 0.30 1.59
N VAL A 111 4.26 -0.75 2.43
CA VAL A 111 3.07 -1.49 2.82
C VAL A 111 2.75 -1.11 4.27
N PHE A 112 1.49 -0.75 4.53
CA PHE A 112 0.99 -0.48 5.88
C PHE A 112 -0.40 -1.06 6.06
N ALA A 113 -0.76 -1.33 7.31
CA ALA A 113 -2.01 -2.02 7.62
C ALA A 113 -2.51 -1.80 9.05
N TRP A 114 -3.81 -1.95 9.23
CA TRP A 114 -4.48 -2.05 10.53
C TRP A 114 -5.25 -3.38 10.61
N MET A 115 -4.53 -4.49 10.78
CA MET A 115 -5.15 -5.82 10.83
C MET A 115 -6.01 -5.95 12.09
N PRO A 116 -7.30 -6.33 12.02
CA PRO A 116 -8.14 -6.50 13.21
C PRO A 116 -7.47 -7.39 14.26
N LEU A 117 -7.55 -7.01 15.55
CA LEU A 117 -6.92 -7.78 16.64
C LEU A 117 -7.39 -9.23 16.68
N HIS A 118 -8.67 -9.49 16.41
CA HIS A 118 -9.24 -10.84 16.46
C HIS A 118 -8.67 -11.79 15.39
N MET A 119 -7.97 -11.28 14.37
CA MET A 119 -7.36 -12.12 13.34
C MET A 119 -6.10 -12.84 13.85
N ALA A 120 -5.44 -12.32 14.89
CA ALA A 120 -4.22 -12.91 15.41
C ALA A 120 -4.12 -12.75 16.93
N PRO A 121 -3.80 -13.83 17.68
CA PRO A 121 -3.74 -13.78 19.14
C PRO A 121 -2.59 -12.90 19.67
N ASP A 122 -1.53 -12.74 18.89
CA ASP A 122 -0.32 -11.99 19.26
C ASP A 122 0.37 -11.37 18.03
N SER A 123 1.38 -10.53 18.29
CA SER A 123 2.14 -9.81 17.25
C SER A 123 2.88 -10.75 16.29
N ALA A 124 3.43 -11.86 16.78
CA ALA A 124 4.15 -12.83 15.96
C ALA A 124 3.20 -13.53 14.96
N SER A 125 2.02 -13.91 15.44
CA SER A 125 0.94 -14.48 14.64
C SER A 125 0.41 -13.48 13.61
N ALA A 126 0.26 -12.21 13.99
CA ALA A 126 -0.15 -11.14 13.09
C ALA A 126 0.87 -10.92 11.96
N LYS A 127 2.16 -10.87 12.30
CA LYS A 127 3.26 -10.83 11.34
C LYS A 127 3.19 -12.02 10.38
N HIS A 128 3.10 -13.24 10.90
CA HIS A 128 3.04 -14.46 10.08
C HIS A 128 1.83 -14.45 9.14
N MET A 129 0.68 -13.97 9.61
CA MET A 129 -0.53 -13.83 8.81
C MET A 129 -0.34 -12.83 7.67
N MET A 130 0.20 -11.64 7.97
CA MET A 130 0.50 -10.63 6.95
C MET A 130 1.50 -11.15 5.91
N GLU A 131 2.57 -11.83 6.34
CA GLU A 131 3.53 -12.49 5.43
C GLU A 131 2.86 -13.52 4.52
N THR A 132 1.99 -14.36 5.08
CA THR A 132 1.31 -15.42 4.36
C THR A 132 0.34 -14.85 3.34
N MET A 133 -0.41 -13.81 3.70
CA MET A 133 -1.37 -13.17 2.81
C MET A 133 -0.66 -12.43 1.68
N LEU A 134 0.38 -11.65 1.99
CA LEU A 134 1.18 -10.95 0.97
C LEU A 134 1.85 -11.95 0.02
N SER A 135 2.51 -12.98 0.53
CA SER A 135 3.21 -13.96 -0.32
C SER A 135 2.24 -14.74 -1.20
N ARG A 136 1.18 -15.33 -0.64
CA ARG A 136 0.19 -16.10 -1.41
C ARG A 136 -0.49 -15.27 -2.49
N ALA A 137 -0.96 -14.07 -2.15
CA ALA A 137 -1.63 -13.20 -3.11
C ALA A 137 -0.67 -12.73 -4.22
N SER A 138 0.57 -12.37 -3.85
CA SER A 138 1.60 -11.93 -4.81
C SER A 138 1.95 -13.03 -5.81
N LEU A 139 2.21 -14.25 -5.33
CA LEU A 139 2.56 -15.38 -6.18
C LEU A 139 1.41 -15.79 -7.11
N ALA A 140 0.17 -15.77 -6.61
CA ALA A 140 -1.01 -16.03 -7.45
C ALA A 140 -1.16 -14.99 -8.58
N ILE A 141 -0.94 -13.69 -8.27
CA ILE A 141 -1.00 -12.63 -9.29
C ILE A 141 0.11 -12.80 -10.32
N LEU A 142 1.34 -13.09 -9.87
CA LEU A 142 2.47 -13.31 -10.78
C LEU A 142 2.21 -14.49 -11.71
N HIS A 143 1.66 -15.60 -11.19
CA HIS A 143 1.24 -16.74 -12.00
C HIS A 143 0.21 -16.34 -13.08
N GLU A 144 -0.82 -15.57 -12.73
CA GLU A 144 -1.81 -15.06 -13.69
C GLU A 144 -1.24 -14.03 -14.69
N MET A 145 -0.14 -13.38 -14.33
CA MET A 145 0.64 -12.53 -15.23
C MET A 145 1.62 -13.34 -16.09
N ASN A 146 1.50 -14.68 -16.10
CA ASN A 146 2.33 -15.65 -16.82
C ASN A 146 3.79 -15.70 -16.36
N TYR A 147 4.04 -15.41 -15.07
CA TYR A 147 5.34 -15.63 -14.45
C TYR A 147 5.36 -16.95 -13.69
N ASN A 148 6.42 -17.73 -13.95
CA ASN A 148 6.84 -18.82 -13.10
C ASN A 148 7.72 -18.27 -11.97
N TYR A 149 7.78 -18.98 -10.85
CA TYR A 149 8.59 -18.54 -9.72
C TYR A 149 9.27 -19.71 -9.01
N GLN A 150 10.43 -19.43 -8.42
CA GLN A 150 11.20 -20.37 -7.61
C GLN A 150 11.59 -19.71 -6.30
N ALA A 151 11.20 -20.33 -5.17
CA ALA A 151 11.56 -19.84 -3.85
C ALA A 151 13.08 -19.87 -3.64
N VAL A 152 13.64 -18.78 -3.13
CA VAL A 152 15.06 -18.70 -2.76
C VAL A 152 15.25 -19.41 -1.43
N LYS A 153 16.06 -20.49 -1.44
CA LYS A 153 16.28 -21.32 -0.25
C LYS A 153 17.10 -20.62 0.83
N LYS A 154 18.04 -19.77 0.42
CA LYS A 154 18.86 -18.97 1.35
C LYS A 154 18.20 -17.60 1.54
N PRO A 155 17.87 -17.21 2.79
CA PRO A 155 17.28 -15.90 3.04
C PRO A 155 18.25 -14.79 2.59
N PHE A 156 17.71 -13.80 1.88
CA PHE A 156 18.46 -12.59 1.58
C PHE A 156 18.45 -11.67 2.78
N ILE A 157 19.64 -11.32 3.26
CA ILE A 157 19.81 -10.43 4.40
C ILE A 157 20.28 -9.08 3.88
N HIS A 158 19.50 -8.04 4.16
CA HIS A 158 19.83 -6.67 3.82
C HIS A 158 19.56 -5.77 5.01
N GLU A 159 20.56 -4.99 5.44
CA GLU A 159 20.49 -4.16 6.65
C GLU A 159 20.05 -4.94 7.91
N GLY A 160 20.51 -6.19 8.06
CA GLY A 160 20.13 -7.05 9.18
C GLY A 160 18.70 -7.61 9.12
N ARG A 161 17.96 -7.37 8.02
CA ARG A 161 16.59 -7.87 7.82
C ARG A 161 16.59 -9.06 6.88
N THR A 162 15.87 -10.11 7.28
CA THR A 162 15.70 -11.33 6.47
C THR A 162 14.49 -11.21 5.56
N PHE A 163 14.72 -11.22 4.25
CA PHE A 163 13.67 -11.22 3.24
C PHE A 163 13.36 -12.63 2.76
N LYS A 164 12.07 -12.92 2.60
CA LYS A 164 11.58 -14.05 1.79
C LYS A 164 11.65 -13.63 0.33
N GLN A 165 12.27 -14.46 -0.50
CA GLN A 165 12.47 -14.13 -1.91
C GLN A 165 12.01 -15.24 -2.85
N TRP A 166 11.61 -14.82 -4.05
CA TRP A 166 11.32 -15.70 -5.17
C TRP A 166 11.97 -15.14 -6.44
N TYR A 167 12.75 -15.96 -7.13
CA TYR A 167 13.17 -15.66 -8.50
C TYR A 167 11.98 -15.81 -9.43
N LEU A 168 11.87 -14.91 -10.40
CA LEU A 168 10.78 -14.89 -11.36
C LEU A 168 11.29 -15.27 -12.75
N GLY A 169 10.47 -16.01 -13.50
CA GLY A 169 10.74 -16.41 -14.88
C GLY A 169 9.52 -16.18 -15.76
N LYS A 170 9.75 -15.79 -17.01
CA LYS A 170 8.70 -15.59 -18.01
C LYS A 170 9.13 -16.24 -19.34
N ALA A 171 8.18 -16.78 -20.08
CA ALA A 171 8.46 -17.58 -21.29
C ALA A 171 9.14 -16.77 -22.41
N ASP A 172 8.89 -15.46 -22.47
CA ASP A 172 9.51 -14.54 -23.43
C ASP A 172 10.98 -14.18 -23.09
N GLY A 173 11.50 -14.68 -21.97
CA GLY A 173 12.87 -14.48 -21.54
C GLY A 173 13.16 -13.11 -20.91
N THR A 174 12.16 -12.24 -20.72
CA THR A 174 12.38 -10.93 -20.07
C THR A 174 12.81 -11.10 -18.62
N CYS A 175 12.20 -12.05 -17.92
CA CYS A 175 12.63 -12.56 -16.63
C CYS A 175 13.09 -14.01 -16.79
N SER A 176 14.30 -14.31 -16.30
CA SER A 176 14.91 -15.63 -16.41
C SER A 176 15.30 -16.13 -15.03
N LEU A 177 14.83 -17.34 -14.69
CA LEU A 177 15.25 -18.04 -13.48
C LEU A 177 16.74 -18.39 -13.49
N GLN A 178 17.31 -18.59 -14.68
CA GLN A 178 18.74 -18.89 -14.85
C GLN A 178 19.60 -17.64 -14.62
N LYS A 179 19.17 -16.48 -15.13
CA LYS A 179 19.88 -15.22 -14.93
C LYS A 179 19.57 -14.55 -13.59
N MET A 180 18.53 -14.98 -12.89
CA MET A 180 18.10 -14.44 -11.60
C MET A 180 17.88 -12.92 -11.65
N ASN A 181 17.44 -12.40 -12.79
CA ASN A 181 17.34 -10.97 -13.07
C ASN A 181 16.01 -10.36 -12.62
N CYS A 182 15.05 -11.16 -12.15
CA CYS A 182 13.79 -10.66 -11.60
C CYS A 182 13.52 -11.33 -10.25
N VAL A 183 13.20 -10.53 -9.23
CA VAL A 183 13.05 -11.00 -7.85
C VAL A 183 11.83 -10.35 -7.19
N LEU A 184 10.96 -11.17 -6.61
CA LEU A 184 10.01 -10.71 -5.60
C LEU A 184 10.65 -10.85 -4.22
N SER A 185 10.74 -9.76 -3.46
CA SER A 185 11.25 -9.74 -2.08
C SER A 185 10.17 -9.28 -1.12
N LEU A 186 9.97 -10.03 -0.03
CA LEU A 186 9.02 -9.72 1.02
C LEU A 186 9.73 -9.69 2.38
N TYR A 187 9.52 -8.60 3.10
CA TYR A 187 9.87 -8.47 4.51
C TYR A 187 8.66 -7.92 5.25
N VAL A 188 8.33 -8.51 6.40
CA VAL A 188 7.27 -7.99 7.28
C VAL A 188 7.87 -7.83 8.67
N THR A 189 7.68 -6.65 9.22
CA THR A 189 8.09 -6.32 10.59
C THR A 189 7.03 -6.80 11.59
N GLU A 190 7.38 -6.92 12.87
CA GLU A 190 6.36 -7.14 13.90
C GLU A 190 5.41 -5.93 14.00
N PRO A 191 4.09 -6.15 13.99
CA PRO A 191 3.14 -5.07 14.19
C PRO A 191 3.17 -4.56 15.62
N LYS A 192 2.71 -3.33 15.79
CA LYS A 192 2.44 -2.72 17.09
C LYS A 192 0.98 -2.95 17.46
N GLY A 193 0.66 -3.09 18.74
CA GLY A 193 -0.70 -3.41 19.17
C GLY A 193 -0.82 -3.43 20.69
N PRO A 194 -2.03 -3.18 21.23
CA PRO A 194 -3.26 -2.85 20.50
C PRO A 194 -3.33 -1.37 20.08
N TYR A 195 -3.76 -1.09 18.85
CA TYR A 195 -4.06 0.26 18.30
C TYR A 195 -5.51 0.35 17.83
N ARG A 196 -5.99 1.55 17.52
CA ARG A 196 -7.23 1.73 16.75
C ARG A 196 -6.91 2.11 15.31
N ALA A 197 -7.61 1.51 14.37
CA ALA A 197 -7.60 1.96 12.98
C ALA A 197 -8.25 3.35 12.89
N PRO A 198 -7.73 4.27 12.07
CA PRO A 198 -8.35 5.57 11.85
C PRO A 198 -9.79 5.43 11.37
N ARG A 199 -10.69 6.31 11.81
CA ARG A 199 -12.11 6.27 11.40
C ARG A 199 -12.35 6.53 9.91
N PHE A 200 -11.35 7.07 9.23
CA PHE A 200 -11.36 7.31 7.78
C PHE A 200 -10.65 6.22 6.97
N ALA A 201 -10.21 5.14 7.62
CA ALA A 201 -9.79 3.91 6.96
C ALA A 201 -10.97 3.29 6.19
N PHE A 202 -10.69 2.25 5.40
CA PHE A 202 -11.72 1.50 4.68
C PHE A 202 -12.84 1.08 5.64
N HIS A 203 -14.09 1.20 5.17
CA HIS A 203 -15.28 1.20 6.03
C HIS A 203 -15.40 0.00 6.98
N ASN A 204 -14.87 -1.17 6.61
CA ASN A 204 -14.95 -2.38 7.42
C ASN A 204 -13.89 -2.48 8.55
N ILE A 205 -12.95 -1.55 8.62
CA ILE A 205 -11.91 -1.48 9.66
C ILE A 205 -11.93 -0.15 10.42
N ALA A 206 -12.71 0.84 9.98
CA ALA A 206 -12.74 2.17 10.58
C ALA A 206 -13.04 2.13 12.10
N GLY A 207 -12.10 2.59 12.93
CA GLY A 207 -12.25 2.65 14.40
C GLY A 207 -12.03 1.33 15.15
N GLU A 208 -11.79 0.23 14.42
CA GLU A 208 -11.60 -1.12 14.97
C GLU A 208 -10.26 -1.28 15.69
N ALA A 209 -10.26 -2.11 16.73
CA ALA A 209 -9.05 -2.49 17.43
C ALA A 209 -8.17 -3.36 16.53
N SER A 210 -6.90 -2.97 16.37
CA SER A 210 -6.02 -3.51 15.33
C SER A 210 -4.56 -3.72 15.77
N TRP A 211 -3.91 -4.72 15.16
CA TRP A 211 -2.48 -4.81 14.97
C TRP A 211 -2.05 -3.83 13.86
N PHE A 212 -1.23 -2.85 14.22
CA PHE A 212 -0.77 -1.79 13.33
C PHE A 212 0.60 -2.12 12.73
N PHE A 213 0.66 -2.16 11.41
CA PHE A 213 1.89 -2.27 10.64
C PHE A 213 2.27 -0.87 10.12
N PRO A 214 3.22 -0.17 10.78
CA PRO A 214 3.57 1.19 10.41
C PRO A 214 4.41 1.24 9.12
N ALA A 215 4.36 2.38 8.45
CA ALA A 215 5.23 2.75 7.33
C ALA A 215 6.15 3.93 7.70
N ARG A 216 6.56 4.03 8.97
CA ARG A 216 7.32 5.18 9.49
C ARG A 216 8.72 5.29 8.90
N ASP A 217 9.16 6.54 8.68
CA ASP A 217 10.50 6.86 8.22
C ASP A 217 11.59 6.29 9.13
N LYS A 218 12.64 5.72 8.51
CA LYS A 218 13.83 5.15 9.17
C LYS A 218 13.54 3.95 10.10
N SER A 219 12.31 3.45 10.13
CA SER A 219 11.95 2.25 10.89
C SER A 219 11.91 1.00 9.99
N ALA A 220 11.97 -0.19 10.59
CA ALA A 220 11.62 -1.40 9.87
C ALA A 220 10.10 -1.39 9.59
N PHE A 221 9.72 -1.29 8.33
CA PHE A 221 8.34 -1.39 7.86
C PHE A 221 8.19 -2.58 6.90
N PRO A 222 6.96 -3.10 6.68
CA PRO A 222 6.75 -4.16 5.71
C PRO A 222 7.08 -3.69 4.28
N ARG A 223 7.90 -4.48 3.58
CA ARG A 223 8.41 -4.20 2.24
C ARG A 223 8.01 -5.34 1.31
N LEU A 224 7.41 -4.99 0.18
CA LEU A 224 7.17 -5.90 -0.93
C LEU A 224 7.75 -5.27 -2.18
N ILE A 225 8.85 -5.83 -2.67
CA ILE A 225 9.68 -5.24 -3.71
C ILE A 225 9.69 -6.20 -4.90
N LEU A 226 9.31 -5.67 -6.07
CA LEU A 226 9.58 -6.29 -7.36
C LEU A 226 10.84 -5.63 -7.92
N ALA A 227 11.94 -6.38 -7.95
CA ALA A 227 13.19 -5.92 -8.55
C ALA A 227 13.37 -6.58 -9.91
N GLU A 228 13.77 -5.78 -10.89
CA GLU A 228 14.13 -6.21 -12.24
C GLU A 228 15.55 -5.74 -12.54
N GLY A 229 16.31 -6.56 -13.26
CA GLY A 229 17.66 -6.23 -13.69
C GLY A 229 17.66 -5.15 -14.75
N ASP A 230 18.80 -4.49 -14.91
CA ASP A 230 18.97 -3.42 -15.89
C ASP A 230 18.53 -3.85 -17.29
N GLY A 231 17.70 -3.01 -17.93
CA GLY A 231 17.16 -3.27 -19.27
C GLY A 231 15.99 -4.26 -19.34
N THR A 232 15.44 -4.72 -18.21
CA THR A 232 14.41 -5.79 -18.19
C THR A 232 13.04 -5.38 -17.63
N LYS A 233 12.69 -4.07 -17.64
CA LYS A 233 11.41 -3.53 -17.12
C LYS A 233 10.19 -4.08 -17.87
N SER A 234 9.80 -5.30 -17.51
CA SER A 234 8.82 -6.14 -18.20
C SER A 234 7.64 -6.46 -17.30
N ILE A 235 7.83 -6.37 -15.98
CA ILE A 235 6.78 -6.52 -15.00
C ILE A 235 6.00 -5.21 -14.97
N SER A 236 4.71 -5.30 -15.28
CA SER A 236 3.77 -4.22 -15.03
C SER A 236 3.52 -4.12 -13.51
N ALA A 237 4.46 -3.51 -12.79
CA ALA A 237 4.42 -3.37 -11.33
C ALA A 237 3.16 -2.62 -10.88
N SER A 238 2.73 -1.61 -11.64
CA SER A 238 1.47 -0.89 -11.41
C SER A 238 0.24 -1.82 -11.39
N ILE A 239 0.12 -2.73 -12.37
CA ILE A 239 -0.94 -3.75 -12.42
C ILE A 239 -0.81 -4.73 -11.26
N PHE A 240 0.42 -5.19 -10.97
CA PHE A 240 0.68 -6.11 -9.88
C PHE A 240 0.20 -5.56 -8.53
N TYR A 241 0.66 -4.37 -8.13
CA TYR A 241 0.30 -3.77 -6.85
C TYR A 241 -1.19 -3.47 -6.74
N GLN A 242 -1.81 -3.06 -7.85
CA GLN A 242 -3.25 -2.82 -7.88
C GLN A 242 -4.05 -4.11 -7.65
N ARG A 243 -3.74 -5.20 -8.38
CA ARG A 243 -4.38 -6.51 -8.18
C ARG A 243 -4.15 -7.02 -6.77
N LEU A 244 -2.96 -6.79 -6.22
CA LEU A 244 -2.62 -7.19 -4.86
C LEU A 244 -3.48 -6.46 -3.83
N SER A 245 -3.57 -5.13 -3.93
CA SER A 245 -4.45 -4.32 -3.09
C SER A 245 -5.91 -4.76 -3.22
N ALA A 246 -6.39 -5.09 -4.43
CA ALA A 246 -7.75 -5.56 -4.65
C ALA A 246 -8.04 -6.90 -3.96
N ARG A 247 -7.08 -7.83 -3.93
CA ARG A 247 -7.21 -9.16 -3.32
C ARG A 247 -7.13 -9.13 -1.80
N LEU A 248 -6.31 -8.25 -1.25
CA LEU A 248 -6.12 -8.17 0.19
C LEU A 248 -7.35 -7.57 0.89
N PRO A 249 -7.52 -7.80 2.20
CA PRO A 249 -8.59 -7.17 2.95
C PRO A 249 -8.48 -5.65 3.00
N GLY A 250 -9.59 -4.99 3.33
CA GLY A 250 -9.69 -3.53 3.40
C GLY A 250 -8.77 -2.86 4.43
N TRP A 251 -8.13 -3.64 5.28
CA TRP A 251 -7.17 -3.16 6.26
C TRP A 251 -5.73 -3.04 5.72
N ALA A 252 -5.42 -3.49 4.50
CA ALA A 252 -4.09 -3.41 3.90
C ALA A 252 -4.01 -2.35 2.80
N TYR A 253 -2.94 -1.55 2.84
CA TYR A 253 -2.73 -0.41 1.95
C TYR A 253 -1.31 -0.43 1.38
N PHE A 254 -1.17 0.13 0.19
CA PHE A 254 0.11 0.24 -0.51
C PHE A 254 0.34 1.69 -0.91
N TYR A 255 1.37 2.31 -0.37
CA TYR A 255 1.92 3.53 -0.94
C TYR A 255 2.82 3.15 -2.12
N ILE A 256 2.51 3.70 -3.29
CA ILE A 256 3.31 3.57 -4.49
C ILE A 256 4.06 4.88 -4.70
N ALA A 257 5.38 4.75 -4.83
CA ALA A 257 6.31 5.86 -4.99
C ALA A 257 6.30 6.34 -6.45
N PRO A 258 6.54 7.65 -6.67
CA PRO A 258 6.60 8.20 -8.02
C PRO A 258 7.80 7.63 -8.77
N ASN A 259 7.64 7.41 -10.07
CA ASN A 259 8.64 6.90 -11.01
C ASN A 259 9.16 5.48 -10.76
N GLU A 260 8.67 4.78 -9.74
CA GLU A 260 9.11 3.43 -9.38
C GLU A 260 8.23 2.34 -10.01
N ALA A 261 6.91 2.53 -10.04
CA ALA A 261 6.00 1.51 -10.56
C ALA A 261 5.96 1.52 -12.09
N GLY A 262 6.57 0.51 -12.71
CA GLY A 262 6.51 0.26 -14.14
C GLY A 262 5.10 -0.03 -14.67
N THR A 263 4.83 0.44 -15.88
CA THR A 263 3.62 0.12 -16.65
C THR A 263 3.74 -1.18 -17.43
N GLY A 264 4.96 -1.69 -17.63
CA GLY A 264 5.27 -2.85 -18.47
C GLY A 264 5.46 -2.52 -19.95
N GLU A 265 5.34 -1.23 -20.34
CA GLU A 265 5.48 -0.76 -21.72
C GLU A 265 6.54 0.34 -21.80
N ASN A 266 7.45 0.24 -22.78
CA ASN A 266 8.43 1.29 -23.13
C ASN A 266 9.22 1.87 -21.94
N ASN A 267 9.53 1.06 -20.92
CA ASN A 267 10.19 1.50 -19.68
C ASN A 267 9.47 2.65 -18.92
N ARG A 268 8.20 2.90 -19.22
CA ARG A 268 7.40 3.97 -18.62
C ARG A 268 6.99 3.62 -17.21
N THR A 269 7.04 4.61 -16.33
CA THR A 269 6.66 4.50 -14.92
C THR A 269 5.58 5.53 -14.59
N ILE A 270 4.85 5.31 -13.50
CA ILE A 270 3.84 6.27 -13.02
C ILE A 270 4.57 7.42 -12.30
N PRO A 271 4.50 8.68 -12.77
CA PRO A 271 5.38 9.74 -12.28
C PRO A 271 4.90 10.42 -10.99
N TYR A 272 3.77 9.99 -10.43
CA TYR A 272 3.19 10.54 -9.19
C TYR A 272 2.96 9.44 -8.15
N PRO A 273 2.98 9.79 -6.85
CA PRO A 273 2.64 8.87 -5.79
C PRO A 273 1.13 8.67 -5.66
N TYR A 274 0.74 7.52 -5.12
CA TYR A 274 -0.64 7.23 -4.76
C TYR A 274 -0.71 6.16 -3.67
N VAL A 275 -1.86 6.07 -2.99
CA VAL A 275 -2.16 4.99 -2.04
C VAL A 275 -3.21 4.08 -2.64
N LEU A 276 -2.98 2.77 -2.66
CA LEU A 276 -3.99 1.80 -3.07
C LEU A 276 -4.82 1.34 -1.88
N GLU A 277 -6.14 1.52 -1.99
CA GLU A 277 -7.16 1.02 -1.08
C GLU A 277 -8.09 0.08 -1.84
N LYS A 278 -8.03 -1.23 -1.57
CA LYS A 278 -8.82 -2.26 -2.27
C LYS A 278 -8.79 -2.14 -3.79
N GLY A 279 -7.59 -1.93 -4.34
CA GLY A 279 -7.35 -1.80 -5.78
C GLY A 279 -7.75 -0.45 -6.37
N LYS A 280 -8.28 0.48 -5.58
CA LYS A 280 -8.58 1.86 -6.00
C LYS A 280 -7.41 2.77 -5.64
N PRO A 281 -6.87 3.53 -6.60
CA PRO A 281 -5.83 4.51 -6.32
C PRO A 281 -6.43 5.78 -5.70
N LEU A 282 -5.95 6.14 -4.53
CA LEU A 282 -6.19 7.41 -3.84
C LEU A 282 -5.02 8.34 -4.16
N LEU A 283 -5.33 9.49 -4.75
CA LEU A 283 -4.32 10.47 -5.18
C LEU A 283 -4.05 11.51 -4.08
N PHE A 284 -2.83 12.03 -4.05
CA PHE A 284 -2.43 13.13 -3.18
C PHE A 284 -2.85 14.48 -3.78
N ILE A 285 -4.17 14.70 -3.92
CA ILE A 285 -4.75 15.93 -4.47
C ILE A 285 -5.56 16.60 -3.38
N ARG A 286 -5.27 17.88 -3.12
CA ARG A 286 -5.93 18.66 -2.08
C ARG A 286 -7.44 18.74 -2.37
N PRO A 287 -8.31 18.43 -1.39
CA PRO A 287 -9.73 18.66 -1.55
C PRO A 287 -10.02 20.17 -1.55
N VAL A 288 -10.92 20.62 -2.43
CA VAL A 288 -11.38 22.01 -2.41
C VAL A 288 -12.29 22.20 -1.20
N SER A 289 -11.90 23.11 -0.30
CA SER A 289 -12.81 23.58 0.75
C SER A 289 -13.79 24.56 0.10
N LYS A 290 -15.06 24.20 0.03
CA LYS A 290 -16.15 25.16 -0.17
C LYS A 290 -17.04 25.14 1.06
#